data_AF-A0A7X2CLM3-F1
#
_entry.id   AF-A0A7X2CLM3-F1
#
_cell.length_a   1.000
_cell.length_b   1.000
_cell.length_c   1.000
_cell.angle_alpha   90.00
_cell.angle_beta   90.00
_cell.angle_gamma   90.00
#
_symmetry.space_group_name_H-M   'P 1'
#
loop_
_entity.id
_entity.type
_entity.pdbx_description
1 polymer ?
#
loop_
_entity_poly.entity_id
_entity_poly.type
_entity_poly.pdbx_seq_one_letter_code
_entity_poly.pdbx_strand_id
1 'polypeptide(L)'
;RSAHRSVTEQTVLHQALGRVMGVDLTAIPTIGVDTALVLASELGPDLSRFPTSQHFCSWLGVAPPTRISGGKSLPGRGPKVINRAAQALKQSASNARNDKSFIGASHRARL
;
A
#
# COMPACT_ATOMS: atom_id res chain seq x y z
N ARG A 1 -7.67 13.46 -13.00
CA ARG A 1 -7.31 13.09 -14.38
C ARG A 1 -7.80 11.67 -14.58
N SER A 2 -8.93 11.50 -15.27
CA SER A 2 -9.52 10.18 -15.51
C SER A 2 -8.63 9.41 -16.49
N ALA A 3 -8.04 8.32 -16.05
CA ALA A 3 -7.45 7.34 -16.96
C ALA A 3 -8.63 6.61 -17.60
N HIS A 4 -9.08 7.04 -18.78
CA HIS A 4 -10.12 6.36 -19.55
C HIS A 4 -9.54 5.08 -20.18
N ARG A 5 -9.12 4.13 -19.34
CA ARG A 5 -8.92 2.74 -19.79
C ARG A 5 -10.29 2.09 -19.91
N SER A 6 -10.57 1.56 -21.09
CA SER A 6 -11.73 0.72 -21.35
C SER A 6 -11.74 -0.50 -20.42
N VAL A 7 -12.92 -1.10 -20.23
CA VAL A 7 -13.09 -2.29 -19.36
C VAL A 7 -12.17 -3.43 -19.84
N THR A 8 -12.08 -3.64 -21.15
CA THR A 8 -11.20 -4.64 -21.75
C THR A 8 -9.74 -4.41 -21.40
N GLU A 9 -9.25 -3.17 -21.50
CA GLU A 9 -7.87 -2.83 -21.13
C GLU A 9 -7.61 -3.04 -19.62
N GLN A 10 -8.59 -2.77 -18.76
CA GLN A 10 -8.48 -3.03 -17.32
C GLN A 10 -8.38 -4.53 -17.03
N THR A 11 -9.18 -5.35 -17.70
CA THR A 11 -9.14 -6.82 -17.55
C THR A 11 -7.80 -7.38 -18.04
N VAL A 12 -7.30 -6.92 -19.18
CA VAL A 12 -5.98 -7.34 -19.70
C VAL A 12 -4.87 -6.97 -18.72
N LEU A 13 -4.91 -5.77 -18.16
CA LEU A 13 -3.91 -5.34 -17.18
C LEU A 13 -3.99 -6.13 -15.87
N HIS A 14 -5.19 -6.42 -15.38
CA HIS A 14 -5.40 -7.27 -14.21
C HIS A 14 -4.81 -8.67 -14.42
N GLN A 15 -5.06 -9.29 -15.57
CA GLN A 15 -4.47 -10.59 -15.93
C GLN A 15 -2.94 -10.52 -16.03
N ALA A 16 -2.40 -9.46 -16.65
CA ALA A 16 -0.96 -9.28 -16.77
C ALA A 16 -0.29 -9.09 -15.39
N LEU A 17 -0.90 -8.30 -14.50
CA LEU A 17 -0.40 -8.11 -13.14
C LEU A 17 -0.41 -9.43 -12.34
N GLY A 18 -1.46 -10.25 -12.47
CA GLY A 18 -1.51 -11.57 -11.85
C GLY A 18 -0.36 -12.48 -12.33
N ARG A 19 0.00 -12.42 -13.62
CA ARG A 19 1.14 -13.18 -14.16
C ARG A 19 2.49 -12.67 -13.64
N VAL A 20 2.67 -11.35 -13.54
CA VAL A 20 3.93 -10.75 -13.08
C VAL A 20 4.13 -10.93 -11.59
N MET A 21 3.10 -10.68 -10.79
CA MET A 21 3.17 -10.74 -9.32
C MET A 21 3.02 -12.16 -8.78
N GLY A 22 2.52 -13.10 -9.59
CA GLY A 22 2.19 -14.47 -9.17
C GLY A 22 0.98 -14.58 -8.24
N VAL A 23 0.42 -13.46 -7.79
CA VAL A 23 -0.73 -13.35 -6.90
C VAL A 23 -1.66 -12.23 -7.34
N ASP A 24 -2.96 -12.41 -7.11
CA ASP A 24 -3.95 -11.37 -7.40
C ASP A 24 -4.08 -10.39 -6.22
N LEU A 25 -3.42 -9.23 -6.34
CA LEU A 25 -3.49 -8.15 -5.34
C LEU A 25 -4.86 -7.47 -5.29
N THR A 26 -5.63 -7.52 -6.39
CA THR A 26 -6.96 -6.87 -6.45
C THR A 26 -8.04 -7.68 -5.75
N ALA A 27 -7.73 -8.92 -5.37
CA ALA A 27 -8.59 -9.73 -4.52
C ALA A 27 -8.78 -9.12 -3.11
N ILE A 28 -7.84 -8.27 -2.68
CA ILE A 28 -7.98 -7.50 -1.44
C ILE A 28 -8.91 -6.33 -1.71
N PRO A 29 -10.06 -6.23 -1.00
CA PRO A 29 -10.97 -5.09 -1.14
C PRO A 29 -10.20 -3.78 -0.96
N THR A 30 -10.48 -2.78 -1.81
CA THR A 30 -9.86 -1.44 -1.85
C THR A 30 -8.50 -1.34 -2.55
N ILE A 31 -7.89 -2.46 -2.94
CA ILE A 31 -6.73 -2.47 -3.84
C ILE A 31 -7.21 -2.55 -5.28
N GLY A 32 -7.12 -1.42 -5.99
CA GLY A 32 -7.44 -1.36 -7.41
C GLY A 32 -6.27 -1.75 -8.31
N VAL A 33 -6.55 -1.94 -9.60
CA VAL A 33 -5.55 -2.26 -10.63
C VAL A 33 -4.43 -1.23 -10.68
N ASP A 34 -4.74 0.05 -10.51
CA ASP A 34 -3.71 1.11 -10.50
C ASP A 34 -2.81 1.06 -9.26
N THR A 35 -3.36 0.75 -8.08
CA THR A 35 -2.56 0.53 -6.86
C THR A 35 -1.64 -0.68 -7.05
N ALA A 36 -2.18 -1.77 -7.58
CA ALA A 36 -1.40 -2.98 -7.88
C ALA A 36 -0.29 -2.72 -8.89
N LEU A 37 -0.54 -1.88 -9.91
CA LEU A 37 0.47 -1.48 -10.89
C LEU A 37 1.62 -0.71 -10.26
N VAL A 38 1.33 0.26 -9.37
CA VAL A 38 2.37 1.01 -8.65
C VAL A 38 3.18 0.07 -7.75
N LEU A 39 2.53 -0.86 -7.06
CA LEU A 39 3.23 -1.85 -6.23
C LEU A 39 4.13 -2.75 -7.08
N ALA A 40 3.64 -3.25 -8.21
CA ALA A 40 4.42 -4.06 -9.14
C ALA A 40 5.63 -3.29 -9.69
N SER A 41 5.49 -2.01 -10.01
CA SER A 41 6.61 -1.19 -10.53
C SER A 41 7.65 -0.82 -9.49
N GLU A 42 7.26 -0.62 -8.23
CA GLU A 42 8.16 -0.14 -7.17
C GLU A 42 8.80 -1.28 -6.36
N LEU A 43 8.06 -2.37 -6.17
CA LEU A 43 8.49 -3.50 -5.34
C LEU A 43 8.90 -4.71 -6.19
N GLY A 44 8.17 -4.96 -7.28
CA GLY A 44 8.24 -6.22 -8.01
C GLY A 44 7.59 -7.39 -7.25
N PRO A 45 7.60 -8.59 -7.83
CA PRO A 45 7.01 -9.79 -7.23
C PRO A 45 7.74 -10.28 -5.98
N ASP A 46 9.04 -9.97 -5.86
CA ASP A 46 9.87 -10.46 -4.77
C ASP A 46 9.99 -9.43 -3.63
N LEU A 47 9.52 -9.84 -2.44
CA LEU A 47 9.62 -9.07 -1.21
C LEU A 47 10.69 -9.62 -0.24
N SER A 48 11.51 -10.59 -0.67
CA SER A 48 12.57 -11.22 0.14
C SER A 48 13.57 -10.22 0.73
N ARG A 49 13.72 -9.05 0.10
CA ARG A 49 14.53 -7.92 0.62
C ARG A 49 14.08 -7.40 1.98
N PHE A 50 12.83 -7.69 2.39
CA PHE A 50 12.27 -7.31 3.68
C PHE A 50 12.18 -8.56 4.56
N PRO A 51 13.00 -8.68 5.63
CA PRO A 51 12.97 -9.86 6.50
C PRO A 51 11.62 -10.07 7.20
N THR A 52 10.91 -8.97 7.51
CA THR A 52 9.58 -9.02 8.12
C THR A 52 8.68 -7.92 7.56
N SER A 53 7.37 -8.08 7.75
CA SER A 53 6.39 -7.04 7.41
C SER A 53 6.63 -5.71 8.14
N GLN A 54 7.24 -5.73 9.33
CA GLN A 54 7.58 -4.54 10.08
C GLN A 54 8.68 -3.73 9.39
N HIS A 55 9.69 -4.41 8.80
CA HIS A 55 10.72 -3.75 8.00
C HIS A 55 10.12 -3.11 6.75
N PHE A 56 9.17 -3.78 6.11
CA PHE A 56 8.43 -3.22 4.99
C PHE A 56 7.65 -1.96 5.40
N CYS A 57 6.91 -1.99 6.50
CA CYS A 57 6.17 -0.83 7.02
C CYS A 57 7.09 0.34 7.41
N SER A 58 8.27 0.04 7.96
CA SER A 58 9.31 1.03 8.26
C SER A 58 9.86 1.68 6.99
N TRP A 59 10.17 0.87 5.96
CA TRP A 59 10.63 1.35 4.65
C TRP A 59 9.57 2.20 3.91
N LEU A 60 8.30 1.86 4.05
CA LEU A 60 7.18 2.67 3.54
C LEU A 60 7.04 4.02 4.27
N GLY A 61 7.66 4.19 5.44
CA GLY A 61 7.52 5.38 6.28
C GLY A 61 6.12 5.50 6.92
N VAL A 62 5.41 4.38 7.06
CA VAL A 62 4.09 4.32 7.74
C VAL A 62 4.28 4.04 9.24
N ALA A 63 5.34 3.32 9.60
CA ALA A 63 5.69 3.11 10.99
C ALA A 63 6.15 4.44 11.64
N PRO A 64 5.83 4.67 12.92
CA PRO A 64 6.26 5.87 13.63
C PRO A 64 7.80 5.92 13.71
N PRO A 65 8.42 7.10 13.52
CA PRO A 65 9.87 7.23 13.55
C PRO A 65 10.42 7.03 14.97
N THR A 66 11.46 6.21 15.10
CA THR A 66 12.18 6.00 16.35
C THR A 66 13.17 7.15 16.60
N ARG A 67 12.71 8.18 17.30
CA ARG A 67 13.53 9.35 17.68
C ARG A 67 13.80 9.38 19.18
N ILE A 68 14.33 8.29 19.70
CA ILE A 68 14.64 8.13 21.12
C ILE A 68 16.14 7.90 21.26
N SER A 69 16.81 8.73 22.05
CA SER A 69 18.20 8.55 22.43
C SER A 69 18.32 8.66 23.95
N GLY A 70 19.03 7.73 24.59
CA GLY A 70 19.14 7.69 26.06
C GLY A 70 17.79 7.67 26.79
N GLY A 71 16.76 7.05 26.20
CA GLY A 71 15.41 7.01 26.77
C GLY A 71 14.59 8.30 26.65
N LYS A 72 15.13 9.36 26.02
CA LYS A 72 14.46 10.63 25.82
C LYS A 72 14.06 10.83 24.36
N SER A 73 12.84 11.34 24.14
CA SER A 73 12.40 11.75 22.80
C SER A 73 13.21 12.96 22.34
N LEU A 74 13.74 12.89 21.12
CA LEU A 74 14.51 13.98 20.54
C LEU A 74 13.55 15.09 20.03
N PRO A 75 13.93 16.38 20.10
CA PRO A 75 13.14 17.51 19.58
C PRO A 75 13.30 17.72 18.07
N GLY A 76 12.21 17.99 17.33
CA GLY A 76 12.23 18.26 15.89
C GLY A 76 11.22 17.46 15.07
N ARG A 77 11.08 17.80 13.77
CA ARG A 77 10.15 17.14 12.84
C ARG A 77 10.73 15.80 12.36
N GLY A 78 9.87 14.80 12.23
CA GLY A 78 10.24 13.51 11.64
C GLY A 78 10.72 13.63 10.18
N PRO A 79 11.49 12.65 9.68
CA PRO A 79 11.96 12.66 8.31
C PRO A 79 10.79 12.65 7.32
N LYS A 80 10.91 13.43 6.25
CA LYS A 80 9.94 13.40 5.15
C LYS A 80 10.28 12.21 4.24
N VAL A 81 9.50 11.14 4.34
CA VAL A 81 9.63 9.97 3.46
C VAL A 81 8.69 10.14 2.26
N ILE A 82 9.25 10.14 1.04
CA ILE A 82 8.49 10.18 -0.21
C ILE A 82 8.59 8.79 -0.83
N ASN A 83 7.50 8.01 -0.74
CA ASN A 83 7.42 6.65 -1.25
C ASN A 83 6.10 6.47 -2.00
N ARG A 84 6.17 6.13 -3.29
CA ARG A 84 5.00 6.01 -4.17
C ARG A 84 4.13 4.81 -3.79
N ALA A 85 4.76 3.67 -3.46
CA ALA A 85 4.05 2.50 -2.94
C ALA A 85 3.30 2.85 -1.64
N ALA A 86 3.95 3.59 -0.73
CA ALA A 86 3.30 4.02 0.50
C ALA A 86 2.14 4.98 0.25
N GLN A 87 2.27 5.88 -0.73
CA GLN A 87 1.19 6.79 -1.13
C GLN A 87 0.00 6.02 -1.72
N ALA A 88 0.26 5.05 -2.61
CA ALA A 88 -0.78 4.21 -3.20
C ALA A 88 -1.53 3.40 -2.14
N LEU A 89 -0.80 2.79 -1.20
CA LEU A 89 -1.40 2.06 -0.07
C LEU A 89 -2.21 2.96 0.86
N LYS A 90 -1.72 4.17 1.16
CA LYS A 90 -2.48 5.15 1.96
C LYS A 90 -3.77 5.57 1.27
N GLN A 91 -3.75 5.76 -0.05
CA GLN A 91 -4.95 6.08 -0.81
C GLN A 91 -5.99 4.94 -0.76
N SER A 92 -5.55 3.69 -0.93
CA SER A 92 -6.40 2.51 -0.77
C SER A 92 -6.97 2.41 0.65
N ALA A 93 -6.14 2.62 1.67
CA ALA A 93 -6.56 2.59 3.07
C ALA A 93 -7.58 3.70 3.41
N SER A 94 -7.42 4.92 2.88
CA SER A 94 -8.40 5.99 3.05
C SER A 94 -9.76 5.63 2.45
N ASN A 95 -9.79 4.92 1.32
CA ASN A 95 -11.03 4.45 0.70
C ASN A 95 -11.66 3.29 1.49
N ALA A 96 -10.87 2.51 2.23
CA ALA A 96 -11.32 1.33 2.96
C ALA A 96 -12.40 1.63 4.01
N ARG A 97 -12.39 2.81 4.65
CA ARG A 97 -13.41 3.20 5.63
C ARG A 97 -14.84 3.17 5.05
N ASN A 98 -14.98 3.58 3.79
CA ASN A 98 -16.28 3.68 3.11
C ASN A 98 -16.68 2.38 2.41
N ASP A 99 -15.78 1.41 2.35
CA ASP A 99 -16.04 0.14 1.69
C ASP A 99 -17.04 -0.71 2.50
N LYS A 100 -17.87 -1.46 1.77
CA LYS A 100 -18.90 -2.35 2.35
C LYS A 100 -18.35 -3.73 2.70
N SER A 101 -17.09 -4.01 2.38
CA SER A 101 -16.44 -5.27 2.74
C SER A 101 -16.12 -5.38 4.24
N PHE A 102 -15.63 -6.55 4.64
CA PHE A 102 -15.12 -6.82 5.98
C PHE A 102 -14.06 -5.81 6.43
N ILE A 103 -13.18 -5.36 5.54
CA ILE A 103 -12.11 -4.40 5.88
C ILE A 103 -12.73 -3.08 6.34
N GLY A 104 -13.73 -2.58 5.61
CA GLY A 104 -14.44 -1.36 5.98
C GLY A 104 -15.26 -1.52 7.25
N ALA A 105 -15.93 -2.66 7.43
CA ALA A 105 -16.67 -2.96 8.67
C ALA A 105 -15.74 -3.00 9.89
N SER A 106 -14.60 -3.69 9.79
CA SER A 106 -13.58 -3.77 10.84
C SER A 106 -12.99 -2.40 11.16
N HIS A 107 -12.69 -1.58 10.15
CA HIS A 107 -12.17 -0.23 10.34
C HIS A 107 -13.17 0.67 11.09
N ARG A 108 -14.47 0.53 10.83
CA ARG A 108 -15.53 1.29 11.54
C ARG A 108 -15.80 0.79 12.96
N ALA A 109 -15.58 -0.49 13.23
CA ALA A 109 -15.81 -1.09 14.55
C ALA A 109 -14.66 -0.82 15.54
N ARG A 110 -13.45 -0.53 15.04
CA ARG A 110 -12.22 -0.38 15.86
C ARG A 110 -11.89 1.07 16.25
N LEU A 111 -12.61 2.04 15.68
CA LEU A 111 -12.51 3.48 15.97
C LEU A 111 -13.80 3.95 16.64
#